data_AF-A0A0U1L010-F1
#
_entry.id   AF-A0A0U1L010-F1
#
_cell.length_a   1.000
_cell.length_b   1.000
_cell.length_c   1.000
_cell.angle_alpha   90.00
_cell.angle_beta   90.00
_cell.angle_gamma   90.00
#
_symmetry.space_group_name_H-M   'P 1'
#
loop_
_entity.id
_entity.type
_entity.pdbx_description
1 polymer ?
#
loop_
_entity_poly.entity_id
_entity_poly.type
_entity_poly.pdbx_seq_one_letter_code
_entity_poly.pdbx_strand_id
1 'polypeptide(L)'
;MMVESISVNLDVVEALLFFWQSIKDRKKVSERFIYDVMAMQGLKDAYDDEFNQESVRGALSAITNREVYSGRNRKEGRFYSNNLWMLEDPNYTDRMVQLVKKLNLHSLVDKINATQTSGHFRELEVIFSPLHFEEYIIKNNKLIINFFAVRPSDTGEGVYIGEKEWLSFIEEKLIELIHKSDV
;
A
#
# COMPACT_ATOMS: atom_id res chain seq x y z
N MET A 1 -9.45 -25.97 3.87
CA MET A 1 -10.47 -25.03 4.39
C MET A 1 -10.71 -23.99 3.31
N MET A 2 -11.93 -23.46 3.16
CA MET A 2 -12.26 -22.48 2.11
C MET A 2 -12.10 -21.05 2.62
N VAL A 3 -11.85 -20.10 1.71
CA VAL A 3 -11.86 -18.66 2.01
C VAL A 3 -13.30 -18.19 2.18
N GLU A 4 -13.57 -17.45 3.24
CA GLU A 4 -14.89 -16.91 3.58
C GLU A 4 -14.97 -15.40 3.31
N SER A 5 -13.86 -14.68 3.49
CA SER A 5 -13.84 -13.24 3.26
C SER A 5 -12.46 -12.72 2.84
N ILE A 6 -12.49 -11.60 2.12
CA ILE A 6 -11.30 -10.82 1.75
C ILE A 6 -11.58 -9.38 2.19
N SER A 7 -10.83 -8.91 3.17
CA SER A 7 -10.91 -7.54 3.68
C SER A 7 -9.91 -6.63 2.97
N VAL A 8 -10.21 -5.33 2.93
CA VAL A 8 -9.32 -4.31 2.39
C VAL A 8 -8.93 -3.35 3.52
N ASN A 9 -7.64 -3.21 3.79
CA ASN A 9 -7.09 -2.30 4.78
C ASN A 9 -6.43 -1.10 4.07
N LEU A 10 -6.87 0.10 4.44
CA LEU A 10 -6.41 1.37 3.87
C LEU A 10 -5.83 2.32 4.92
N ASP A 11 -5.63 1.87 6.17
CA ASP A 11 -5.33 2.74 7.32
C ASP A 11 -4.12 3.66 7.05
N VAL A 12 -3.04 3.08 6.50
CA VAL A 12 -1.83 3.84 6.18
C VAL A 12 -2.07 4.83 5.05
N VAL A 13 -2.83 4.45 4.03
CA VAL A 13 -3.16 5.32 2.88
C VAL A 13 -4.01 6.50 3.34
N GLU A 14 -4.98 6.28 4.23
CA GLU A 14 -5.80 7.36 4.77
C GLU A 14 -5.00 8.32 5.64
N ALA A 15 -4.12 7.79 6.49
CA ALA A 15 -3.21 8.61 7.28
C ALA A 15 -2.26 9.42 6.38
N LEU A 16 -1.71 8.81 5.33
CA LEU A 16 -0.87 9.52 4.38
C LEU A 16 -1.65 10.51 3.51
N LEU A 17 -2.92 10.28 3.19
CA LEU A 17 -3.75 11.28 2.53
C LEU A 17 -3.87 12.55 3.39
N PHE A 18 -4.15 12.38 4.69
CA PHE A 18 -4.15 13.51 5.63
C PHE A 18 -2.78 14.21 5.69
N PHE A 19 -1.70 13.42 5.71
CA PHE A 19 -0.34 13.94 5.69
C PHE A 19 -0.09 14.79 4.43
N TRP A 20 -0.33 14.25 3.24
CA TRP A 20 -0.09 14.92 1.97
C TRP A 20 -0.92 16.21 1.83
N GLN A 21 -2.19 16.15 2.21
CA GLN A 21 -3.06 17.34 2.24
C GLN A 21 -2.53 18.41 3.20
N SER A 22 -2.09 18.02 4.40
CA SER A 22 -1.52 18.94 5.39
C SER A 22 -0.26 19.63 4.87
N ILE A 23 0.67 18.86 4.27
CA ILE A 23 1.90 19.42 3.69
C ILE A 23 1.60 20.36 2.53
N LYS A 24 0.64 20.03 1.66
CA LYS A 24 0.22 20.89 0.55
C LYS A 24 -0.38 22.21 1.05
N ASP A 25 -1.18 22.16 2.11
CA ASP A 25 -1.75 23.32 2.81
C ASP A 25 -0.71 24.13 3.60
N ARG A 26 0.57 23.74 3.55
CA ARG A 26 1.67 24.33 4.34
C ARG A 26 1.44 24.24 5.85
N LYS A 27 0.62 23.29 6.30
CA LYS A 27 0.43 22.97 7.72
C LYS A 27 1.54 22.06 8.20
N LYS A 28 1.94 22.23 9.47
CA LYS A 28 2.90 21.34 10.10
C LYS A 28 2.18 20.10 10.61
N VAL A 29 2.67 18.93 10.22
CA VAL A 29 2.27 17.66 10.84
C VAL A 29 3.12 17.44 12.09
N SER A 30 2.51 16.98 13.18
CA SER A 30 3.24 16.73 14.42
C SER A 30 4.11 15.47 14.31
N GLU A 31 5.25 15.44 15.00
CA GLU A 31 6.06 14.21 15.12
C GLU A 31 5.24 13.06 15.70
N ARG A 32 4.33 13.33 16.64
CA ARG A 32 3.43 12.31 17.20
C ARG A 32 2.61 11.60 16.12
N PHE A 33 2.06 12.36 15.17
CA PHE A 33 1.34 11.78 14.04
C PHE A 33 2.24 10.87 13.20
N ILE A 34 3.49 11.26 12.95
CA ILE A 34 4.46 10.43 12.22
C ILE A 34 4.76 9.13 13.00
N TYR A 35 4.90 9.20 14.33
CA TYR A 35 5.05 8.03 15.19
C TYR A 35 3.83 7.09 15.11
N ASP A 36 2.63 7.65 15.06
CA ASP A 36 1.40 6.86 14.90
C ASP A 36 1.37 6.16 13.53
N VAL A 37 1.75 6.85 12.44
CA VAL A 37 1.82 6.29 11.08
C VAL A 37 2.83 5.15 10.98
N MET A 38 4.06 5.33 11.48
CA MET A 38 5.10 4.27 11.40
C MET A 38 4.76 3.03 12.26
N ALA A 39 3.83 3.16 13.21
CA ALA A 39 3.35 2.04 14.02
C ALA A 39 2.23 1.23 13.33
N MET A 40 1.68 1.72 12.21
CA MET A 40 0.58 1.06 11.51
C MET A 40 1.02 -0.25 10.84
N GLN A 41 0.12 -1.22 10.86
CA GLN A 41 0.45 -2.60 10.48
C GLN A 41 0.89 -2.72 9.00
N GLY A 42 0.28 -1.97 8.09
CA GLY A 42 0.66 -2.00 6.67
C GLY A 42 2.11 -1.58 6.39
N LEU A 43 2.69 -0.72 7.23
CA LEU A 43 4.11 -0.37 7.16
C LEU A 43 4.97 -1.39 7.91
N LYS A 44 4.55 -1.80 9.11
CA LYS A 44 5.27 -2.81 9.90
C LYS A 44 5.46 -4.13 9.15
N ASP A 45 4.49 -4.52 8.32
CA ASP A 45 4.60 -5.74 7.54
C ASP A 45 5.63 -5.65 6.41
N ALA A 46 5.97 -4.45 5.97
CA ALA A 46 6.98 -4.15 4.95
C ALA A 46 8.38 -3.86 5.53
N TYR A 47 8.55 -3.83 6.86
CA TYR A 47 9.84 -3.55 7.44
C TYR A 47 10.82 -4.72 7.33
N ASP A 48 12.08 -4.35 7.10
CA ASP A 48 13.24 -5.24 7.04
C ASP A 48 14.48 -4.53 7.62
N ASP A 49 15.65 -5.15 7.42
CA ASP A 49 16.92 -4.64 7.95
C ASP A 49 17.34 -3.28 7.33
N GLU A 50 16.85 -2.96 6.14
CA GLU A 50 17.17 -1.74 5.40
C GLU A 50 16.06 -0.67 5.46
N PHE A 51 14.81 -1.08 5.71
CA PHE A 51 13.67 -0.17 5.76
C PHE A 51 12.83 -0.44 7.00
N ASN A 52 12.80 0.52 7.94
CA ASN A 52 12.14 0.36 9.23
C ASN A 52 11.44 1.64 9.69
N GLN A 53 11.01 1.67 10.96
CA GLN A 53 10.32 2.82 11.55
C GLN A 53 11.10 4.13 11.40
N GLU A 54 12.42 4.11 11.61
CA GLU A 54 13.25 5.30 11.46
C GLU A 54 13.38 5.75 10.01
N SER A 55 13.32 4.82 9.06
CA SER A 55 13.27 5.13 7.63
C SER A 55 12.00 5.93 7.28
N VAL A 56 10.85 5.50 7.78
CA VAL A 56 9.56 6.21 7.60
C VAL A 56 9.59 7.55 8.31
N ARG A 57 9.99 7.58 9.59
CA ARG A 57 10.05 8.80 10.40
C ARG A 57 10.95 9.85 9.76
N GLY A 58 12.17 9.46 9.37
CA GLY A 58 13.14 10.34 8.73
C GLY A 58 12.61 10.97 7.45
N ALA A 59 12.03 10.16 6.56
CA ALA A 59 11.46 10.64 5.31
C ALA A 59 10.28 11.61 5.52
N LEU A 60 9.28 11.22 6.34
CA LEU A 60 8.09 12.06 6.57
C LEU A 60 8.41 13.34 7.36
N SER A 61 9.37 13.27 8.30
CA SER A 61 9.83 14.44 9.06
C SER A 61 10.58 15.42 8.13
N ALA A 62 11.46 14.92 7.25
CA ALA A 62 12.15 15.76 6.28
C ALA A 62 11.17 16.46 5.32
N ILE A 63 10.14 15.75 4.83
CA ILE A 63 9.07 16.37 4.03
C ILE A 63 8.34 17.46 4.83
N THR A 64 7.99 17.18 6.09
CA THR A 64 7.30 18.12 6.98
C THR A 64 8.11 19.40 7.21
N ASN A 65 9.43 19.27 7.38
CA ASN A 65 10.34 20.38 7.63
C ASN A 65 10.89 21.02 6.34
N ARG A 66 10.56 20.48 5.16
CA ARG A 66 11.07 20.90 3.85
C ARG A 66 12.60 20.78 3.75
N GLU A 67 13.13 19.72 4.32
CA GLU A 67 14.54 19.39 4.31
C GLU A 67 14.87 18.44 3.16
N VAL A 68 16.10 18.53 2.65
CA VAL A 68 16.62 17.56 1.69
C VAL A 68 16.89 16.26 2.43
N TYR A 69 16.35 15.15 1.91
CA TYR A 69 16.57 13.81 2.45
C TYR A 69 17.28 12.94 1.42
N SER A 70 18.50 12.50 1.73
CA SER A 70 19.26 11.59 0.85
C SER A 70 19.00 10.11 1.13
N GLY A 71 18.33 9.78 2.25
CA GLY A 71 18.22 8.40 2.74
C GLY A 71 19.59 7.80 3.10
N ARG A 72 19.56 6.71 3.88
CA ARG A 72 20.76 5.90 4.18
C ARG A 72 20.99 4.80 3.15
N ASN A 73 19.93 4.44 2.42
CA ASN A 73 19.95 3.44 1.37
C ASN A 73 18.87 3.77 0.32
N ARG A 74 18.82 2.93 -0.73
CA ARG A 74 17.92 3.12 -1.87
C ARG A 74 16.44 3.03 -1.50
N LYS A 75 16.06 2.18 -0.53
CA LYS A 75 14.65 1.99 -0.11
C LYS A 75 14.11 3.24 0.55
N GLU A 76 14.89 3.85 1.45
CA GLU A 76 14.52 5.10 2.09
C GLU A 76 14.40 6.25 1.09
N GLY A 77 15.38 6.38 0.20
CA GLY A 77 15.36 7.40 -0.85
C GLY A 77 14.15 7.25 -1.77
N ARG A 78 13.82 6.02 -2.17
CA ARG A 78 12.64 5.73 -3.00
C ARG A 78 11.34 6.04 -2.27
N PHE A 79 11.19 5.64 -1.01
CA PHE A 79 10.03 5.97 -0.21
C PHE A 79 9.83 7.49 -0.08
N TYR A 80 10.91 8.23 0.16
CA TYR A 80 10.88 9.70 0.18
C TYR A 80 10.45 10.28 -1.17
N SER A 81 11.06 9.85 -2.29
CA SER A 81 10.69 10.32 -3.62
C SER A 81 9.24 10.01 -3.98
N ASN A 82 8.74 8.81 -3.66
CA ASN A 82 7.35 8.43 -3.92
C ASN A 82 6.37 9.34 -3.14
N ASN A 83 6.68 9.66 -1.88
CA ASN A 83 5.88 10.59 -1.09
C ASN A 83 5.93 12.03 -1.64
N LEU A 84 7.08 12.48 -2.15
CA LEU A 84 7.15 13.78 -2.83
C LEU A 84 6.28 13.80 -4.09
N TRP A 85 6.26 12.72 -4.87
CA TRP A 85 5.44 12.62 -6.08
C TRP A 85 3.95 12.77 -5.78
N MET A 86 3.46 12.24 -4.65
CA MET A 86 2.07 12.43 -4.19
C MET A 86 1.71 13.89 -3.88
N LEU A 87 2.69 14.75 -3.61
CA LEU A 87 2.48 16.18 -3.33
C LEU A 87 2.44 17.05 -4.60
N GLU A 88 2.93 16.52 -5.73
CA GLU A 88 3.02 17.24 -7.00
C GLU A 88 1.61 17.53 -7.54
N ASP A 89 0.76 16.50 -7.64
CA ASP A 89 -0.64 16.60 -8.07
C ASP A 89 -1.61 16.00 -7.02
N PRO A 90 -2.17 16.84 -6.12
CA PRO A 90 -3.14 16.39 -5.12
C PRO A 90 -4.44 15.83 -5.72
N ASN A 91 -4.85 16.27 -6.92
CA ASN A 91 -6.06 15.75 -7.55
C ASN A 91 -5.83 14.33 -8.03
N TYR A 92 -4.65 14.05 -8.60
CA TYR A 92 -4.25 12.70 -8.96
C TYR A 92 -4.14 11.79 -7.72
N THR A 93 -3.50 12.28 -6.66
CA THR A 93 -3.39 11.56 -5.39
C THR A 93 -4.76 11.25 -4.78
N ASP A 94 -5.68 12.21 -4.73
CA ASP A 94 -7.05 11.97 -4.27
C ASP A 94 -7.75 10.93 -5.15
N ARG A 95 -7.66 11.04 -6.48
CA ARG A 95 -8.23 10.03 -7.40
C ARG A 95 -7.71 8.63 -7.10
N MET A 96 -6.40 8.44 -6.89
CA MET A 96 -5.84 7.14 -6.50
C MET A 96 -6.47 6.62 -5.20
N VAL A 97 -6.57 7.46 -4.17
CA VAL A 97 -7.15 7.06 -2.88
C VAL A 97 -8.65 6.73 -3.03
N GLN A 98 -9.41 7.52 -3.78
CA GLN A 98 -10.84 7.26 -3.99
C GLN A 98 -11.10 5.94 -4.72
N LEU A 99 -10.19 5.51 -5.61
CA LEU A 99 -10.32 4.22 -6.29
C LEU A 99 -10.18 3.06 -5.31
N VAL A 100 -9.12 3.06 -4.49
CA VAL A 100 -8.90 1.98 -3.52
C VAL A 100 -9.98 1.96 -2.43
N LYS A 101 -10.55 3.13 -2.06
CA LYS A 101 -11.70 3.22 -1.13
C LYS A 101 -12.98 2.59 -1.68
N LYS A 102 -13.15 2.53 -2.99
CA LYS A 102 -14.31 1.93 -3.66
C LYS A 102 -14.07 0.47 -4.05
N LEU A 103 -12.87 -0.05 -3.81
CA LEU A 103 -12.52 -1.43 -4.15
C LEU A 103 -13.35 -2.39 -3.30
N ASN A 104 -14.00 -3.34 -3.97
CA ASN A 104 -14.70 -4.44 -3.34
C ASN A 104 -14.20 -5.75 -3.94
N LEU A 105 -13.70 -6.64 -3.08
CA LEU A 105 -13.09 -7.90 -3.46
C LEU A 105 -13.98 -9.12 -3.19
N HIS A 106 -15.25 -8.90 -2.80
CA HIS A 106 -16.17 -9.99 -2.48
C HIS A 106 -16.34 -10.96 -3.65
N SER A 107 -16.39 -10.44 -4.88
CA SER A 107 -16.52 -11.26 -6.10
C SER A 107 -15.31 -12.15 -6.39
N LEU A 108 -14.17 -11.93 -5.73
CA LEU A 108 -12.97 -12.77 -5.90
C LEU A 108 -13.00 -14.02 -5.00
N VAL A 109 -13.83 -14.04 -3.95
CA VAL A 109 -13.91 -15.18 -3.01
C VAL A 109 -14.24 -16.47 -3.75
N ASP A 110 -15.29 -16.46 -4.57
CA ASP A 110 -15.73 -17.64 -5.33
C ASP A 110 -14.69 -18.10 -6.35
N LYS A 111 -14.03 -17.14 -7.03
CA LYS A 111 -12.99 -17.44 -8.01
C LYS A 111 -11.77 -18.10 -7.35
N ILE A 112 -11.33 -17.57 -6.22
CA ILE A 112 -10.21 -18.10 -5.46
C ILE A 112 -10.53 -19.51 -4.97
N ASN A 113 -11.71 -19.69 -4.37
CA ASN A 113 -12.20 -20.97 -3.89
C ASN A 113 -12.32 -22.03 -5.01
N ALA A 114 -12.65 -21.64 -6.24
CA ALA A 114 -12.69 -22.54 -7.39
C ALA A 114 -11.30 -23.03 -7.83
N THR A 115 -10.24 -22.28 -7.55
CA THR A 115 -8.85 -22.65 -7.87
C THR A 115 -8.17 -23.44 -6.75
N GLN A 116 -8.80 -23.53 -5.57
CA GLN A 116 -8.22 -24.11 -4.38
C GLN A 116 -8.65 -25.58 -4.20
N THR A 117 -7.70 -26.48 -3.95
CA THR A 117 -7.97 -27.89 -3.58
C THR A 117 -7.79 -28.15 -2.09
N SER A 118 -6.91 -27.37 -1.45
CA SER A 118 -6.71 -27.29 0.00
C SER A 118 -6.39 -25.85 0.37
N GLY A 119 -6.79 -25.42 1.57
CA GLY A 119 -6.62 -24.04 1.98
C GLY A 119 -6.33 -23.88 3.45
N HIS A 120 -5.42 -22.94 3.74
CA HIS A 120 -4.87 -22.66 5.06
C HIS A 120 -5.54 -21.48 5.77
N PHE A 121 -6.20 -20.57 5.04
CA PHE A 121 -6.78 -19.35 5.59
C PHE A 121 -8.28 -19.24 5.28
N ARG A 122 -9.06 -18.84 6.29
CA ARG A 122 -10.48 -18.45 6.13
C ARG A 122 -10.64 -17.00 5.71
N GLU A 123 -9.72 -16.16 6.17
CA GLU A 123 -9.80 -14.71 6.01
C GLU A 123 -8.49 -14.23 5.39
N LEU A 124 -8.61 -13.50 4.29
CA LEU A 124 -7.49 -12.85 3.63
C LEU A 124 -7.60 -11.34 3.85
N GLU A 125 -6.46 -10.67 3.92
CA GLU A 125 -6.38 -9.22 4.05
C GLU A 125 -5.57 -8.66 2.88
N VAL A 126 -6.17 -7.74 2.10
CA VAL A 126 -5.46 -6.94 1.11
C VAL A 126 -5.16 -5.58 1.74
N ILE A 127 -3.89 -5.25 1.89
CA ILE A 127 -3.45 -4.00 2.51
C ILE A 127 -2.86 -3.10 1.42
N PHE A 128 -3.39 -1.90 1.23
CA PHE A 128 -2.68 -0.89 0.45
C PHE A 128 -1.73 -0.13 1.36
N SER A 129 -0.44 -0.18 1.04
CA SER A 129 0.62 0.42 1.85
C SER A 129 1.63 1.16 0.98
N PRO A 130 2.18 2.29 1.43
CA PRO A 130 3.23 3.03 0.72
C PRO A 130 4.57 2.27 0.77
N LEU A 131 4.81 1.36 -0.17
CA LEU A 131 6.07 0.61 -0.24
C LEU A 131 7.18 1.42 -0.97
N HIS A 132 8.36 0.83 -1.13
CA HIS A 132 9.47 1.46 -1.86
C HIS A 132 9.58 0.99 -3.31
N PHE A 133 9.89 -0.29 -3.54
CA PHE A 133 10.28 -0.81 -4.85
C PHE A 133 9.34 -1.88 -5.38
N GLU A 134 8.98 -2.81 -4.51
CA GLU A 134 8.16 -3.97 -4.79
C GLU A 134 6.74 -3.49 -5.10
N GLU A 135 6.08 -4.16 -6.03
CA GLU A 135 4.67 -3.91 -6.33
C GLU A 135 3.76 -4.50 -5.26
N TYR A 136 4.23 -5.57 -4.59
CA TYR A 136 3.49 -6.24 -3.52
C TYR A 136 4.43 -7.06 -2.63
N ILE A 137 3.93 -7.42 -1.45
CA ILE A 137 4.54 -8.34 -0.49
C ILE A 137 3.45 -9.33 -0.07
N ILE A 138 3.78 -10.63 -0.03
CA ILE A 138 2.92 -11.66 0.57
C ILE A 138 3.50 -12.00 1.95
N LYS A 139 2.66 -11.93 2.99
CA LYS A 139 3.06 -12.24 4.36
C LYS A 139 1.88 -12.85 5.12
N ASN A 140 1.99 -14.11 5.51
CA ASN A 140 0.90 -14.88 6.12
C ASN A 140 -0.37 -14.82 5.25
N ASN A 141 -1.52 -14.47 5.84
CA ASN A 141 -2.80 -14.30 5.16
C ASN A 141 -2.98 -12.93 4.48
N LYS A 142 -1.88 -12.18 4.28
CA LYS A 142 -1.91 -10.80 3.80
C LYS A 142 -1.23 -10.63 2.46
N LEU A 143 -1.92 -9.91 1.58
CA LEU A 143 -1.36 -9.35 0.35
C LEU A 143 -1.20 -7.84 0.56
N ILE A 144 0.04 -7.37 0.74
CA ILE A 144 0.34 -5.95 0.86
C ILE A 144 0.69 -5.41 -0.52
N ILE A 145 -0.09 -4.47 -1.05
CA ILE A 145 0.09 -3.88 -2.37
C ILE A 145 0.71 -2.49 -2.21
N ASN A 146 1.70 -2.20 -3.04
CA ASN A 146 2.31 -0.89 -3.10
C ASN A 146 1.32 0.13 -3.65
N PHE A 147 0.83 1.01 -2.77
CA PHE A 147 -0.08 2.08 -3.16
C PHE A 147 0.52 2.98 -4.26
N PHE A 148 1.85 3.20 -4.23
CA PHE A 148 2.51 4.01 -5.26
C PHE A 148 2.58 3.33 -6.63
N ALA A 149 2.28 2.03 -6.73
CA ALA A 149 2.18 1.32 -8.00
C ALA A 149 0.76 1.39 -8.63
N VAL A 150 -0.23 1.90 -7.88
CA VAL A 150 -1.60 2.09 -8.39
C VAL A 150 -1.61 3.21 -9.42
N ARG A 151 -2.19 2.95 -10.58
CA ARG A 151 -2.29 3.90 -11.70
C ARG A 151 -3.73 3.91 -12.22
N PRO A 152 -4.49 4.99 -11.96
CA PRO A 152 -5.68 5.29 -12.73
C PRO A 152 -5.29 5.44 -14.20
N SER A 153 -6.11 4.93 -15.12
CA SER A 153 -5.91 5.20 -16.54
C SER A 153 -6.01 6.70 -16.85
N ASP A 154 -5.15 7.17 -17.75
CA ASP A 154 -5.20 8.53 -18.30
C ASP A 154 -6.49 8.77 -19.11
N THR A 155 -7.06 7.72 -19.71
CA THR A 155 -8.34 7.79 -20.44
C THR A 155 -9.56 7.77 -19.53
N GLY A 156 -9.37 7.53 -18.23
CA GLY A 156 -10.45 7.39 -17.24
C GLY A 156 -11.06 5.99 -17.17
N GLU A 157 -10.68 5.08 -18.07
CA GLU A 157 -11.15 3.69 -18.06
C GLU A 157 -10.08 2.74 -17.48
N GLY A 158 -10.40 2.15 -16.33
CA GLY A 158 -9.56 1.13 -15.70
C GLY A 158 -8.56 1.64 -14.68
N VAL A 159 -8.08 0.71 -13.85
CA VAL A 159 -7.08 0.91 -12.82
C VAL A 159 -6.06 -0.21 -12.95
N TYR A 160 -4.78 0.15 -12.85
CA TYR A 160 -3.67 -0.76 -13.07
C TYR A 160 -2.74 -0.77 -11.85
N ILE A 161 -2.08 -1.89 -11.64
CA ILE A 161 -0.93 -2.03 -10.74
C ILE A 161 0.22 -2.50 -11.63
N GLY A 162 1.22 -1.63 -11.81
CA GLY A 162 2.21 -1.82 -12.86
C GLY A 162 1.55 -1.79 -14.23
N GLU A 163 1.75 -2.85 -15.03
CA GLU A 163 1.16 -2.99 -16.37
C GLU A 163 -0.16 -3.80 -16.38
N LYS A 164 -0.60 -4.31 -15.22
CA LYS A 164 -1.73 -5.24 -15.14
C LYS A 164 -2.98 -4.57 -14.56
N GLU A 165 -4.15 -4.91 -15.09
CA GLU A 165 -5.44 -4.48 -14.53
C GLU A 165 -5.54 -4.94 -13.07
N TRP A 166 -5.93 -4.03 -12.18
CA TRP A 166 -5.78 -4.20 -10.73
C TRP A 166 -6.57 -5.38 -10.14
N LEU A 167 -7.78 -5.69 -10.60
CA LEU A 167 -8.54 -6.84 -10.08
C LEU A 167 -7.88 -8.15 -10.51
N SER A 168 -7.44 -8.22 -11.76
CA SER A 168 -6.71 -9.36 -12.31
C SER A 168 -5.36 -9.55 -11.64
N PHE A 169 -4.69 -8.46 -11.24
CA PHE A 169 -3.48 -8.50 -10.43
C PHE A 169 -3.76 -9.04 -9.03
N ILE A 170 -4.76 -8.49 -8.34
CA ILE A 170 -5.13 -8.90 -6.98
C ILE A 170 -5.55 -10.38 -6.95
N GLU A 171 -6.37 -10.82 -7.90
CA GLU A 171 -6.80 -12.22 -8.03
C GLU A 171 -5.59 -13.15 -8.15
N GLU A 172 -4.66 -12.86 -9.08
CA GLU A 172 -3.45 -13.67 -9.26
C GLU A 172 -2.62 -13.74 -7.97
N LYS A 173 -2.43 -12.61 -7.28
CA LYS A 173 -1.57 -12.56 -6.08
C LYS A 173 -2.22 -13.19 -4.85
N LEU A 174 -3.54 -13.17 -4.74
CA LEU A 174 -4.25 -13.92 -3.70
C LEU A 174 -4.17 -15.44 -3.95
N ILE A 175 -4.23 -15.88 -5.21
CA ILE A 175 -4.00 -17.29 -5.57
C ILE A 175 -2.54 -17.69 -5.27
N GLU A 176 -1.57 -16.84 -5.60
CA GLU A 176 -0.15 -17.04 -5.27
C GLU A 176 0.05 -17.19 -3.75
N LEU A 177 -0.58 -16.32 -2.96
CA LEU A 177 -0.51 -16.33 -1.48
C LEU A 177 -0.99 -17.66 -0.91
N ILE A 178 -2.11 -18.16 -1.42
CA ILE A 178 -2.68 -19.44 -0.99
C ILE A 178 -1.71 -20.58 -1.26
N HIS A 179 -1.17 -20.67 -2.48
CA HIS A 179 -0.27 -21.75 -2.86
C HIS A 179 1.10 -21.69 -2.17
N LYS A 180 1.62 -20.49 -1.87
CA LYS A 180 2.84 -20.34 -1.07
C LYS A 180 2.70 -20.84 0.36
N SER A 181 1.46 -20.91 0.86
CA SER A 181 1.17 -21.38 2.21
C SER A 181 1.01 -22.90 2.30
N ASP A 182 0.90 -23.59 1.16
CA ASP A 182 0.85 -25.05 1.05
C ASP A 182 2.25 -25.72 1.14
N VAL A 183 3.33 -24.92 1.25
CA VAL A 183 4.74 -25.34 1.33
C VAL A 183 5.32 -25.00 2.69
#